data_AF-A0A923EFW8-F1
#
_entry.id   AF-A0A923EFW8-F1
#
_cell.length_a   1.000
_cell.length_b   1.000
_cell.length_c   1.000
_cell.angle_alpha   90.00
_cell.angle_beta   90.00
_cell.angle_gamma   90.00
#
_symmetry.space_group_name_H-M   'P 1'
#
loop_
_entity.id
_entity.type
_entity.pdbx_description
1 polymer ?
#
loop_
_entity_poly.entity_id
_entity_poly.type
_entity_poly.pdbx_seq_one_letter_code
_entity_poly.pdbx_strand_id
1 'polypeptide(L)'
;MDLGLALNGIKEAGFFGDGTMETVGAHLKKEREAKNISLREISRLTKISELYLDYIEKDDFEKLPQGPYIKGYISSYSRLIGGDVDKALTLYDSLYSKRNQNRFPGREN
;
A
#
# COMPACT_ATOMS: atom_id res chain seq x y z
N MET A 1 9.95 8.32 -43.63
CA MET A 1 9.84 6.94 -44.11
C MET A 1 10.04 6.05 -42.89
N ASP A 2 9.13 6.11 -41.92
CA ASP A 2 7.82 5.43 -41.90
C ASP A 2 7.94 3.92 -42.21
N LEU A 3 7.66 3.08 -41.20
CA LEU A 3 6.41 2.31 -41.11
C LEU A 3 6.64 0.96 -40.39
N GLY A 4 5.77 0.63 -39.44
CA GLY A 4 5.55 -0.75 -38.94
C GLY A 4 5.81 -0.93 -37.45
N LEU A 5 5.07 -0.28 -36.55
CA LEU A 5 3.76 -0.71 -36.03
C LEU A 5 3.71 -2.13 -35.42
N ALA A 6 3.34 -2.12 -34.13
CA ALA A 6 2.61 -3.13 -33.37
C ALA A 6 3.37 -4.36 -32.84
N LEU A 7 3.65 -4.31 -31.53
CA LEU A 7 2.98 -5.23 -30.60
C LEU A 7 2.82 -4.56 -29.23
N ASN A 8 1.56 -4.20 -28.95
CA ASN A 8 1.04 -3.94 -27.62
C ASN A 8 1.16 -5.21 -26.76
N GLY A 9 1.42 -5.02 -25.47
CA GLY A 9 1.50 -6.09 -24.46
C GLY A 9 2.96 -6.28 -24.08
N ILE A 10 3.47 -5.63 -23.05
CA ILE A 10 3.26 -6.08 -21.67
C ILE A 10 3.29 -4.85 -20.74
N LYS A 11 2.09 -4.45 -20.28
CA LYS A 11 1.92 -3.77 -18.99
C LYS A 11 2.14 -4.83 -17.93
N GLU A 12 3.38 -5.04 -17.48
CA GLU A 12 3.60 -5.85 -16.27
C GLU A 12 3.89 -4.96 -15.07
N ALA A 13 2.89 -4.98 -14.19
CA ALA A 13 3.01 -4.98 -12.75
C ALA A 13 4.26 -4.29 -12.16
N GLY A 14 4.04 -3.07 -11.67
CA GLY A 14 4.58 -2.65 -10.38
C GLY A 14 6.09 -2.66 -10.23
N PHE A 15 6.79 -1.83 -11.01
CA PHE A 15 8.16 -1.44 -10.69
C PHE A 15 8.32 0.06 -10.91
N PHE A 16 8.48 0.82 -9.82
CA PHE A 16 9.11 2.14 -9.89
C PHE A 16 10.59 1.95 -9.60
N GLY A 17 11.42 2.56 -10.44
CA GLY A 17 12.83 2.22 -10.59
C GLY A 17 13.69 2.71 -9.43
N ASP A 18 14.10 1.78 -8.57
CA ASP A 18 15.42 1.71 -7.93
C ASP A 18 15.75 0.34 -7.29
N GLY A 19 14.84 -0.66 -7.39
CA GLY A 19 15.04 -2.00 -6.83
C GLY A 19 14.40 -2.21 -5.45
N THR A 20 13.69 -1.21 -4.92
CA THR A 20 12.92 -1.35 -3.68
C THR A 20 11.52 -1.95 -3.95
N MET A 21 11.10 -2.92 -3.13
CA MET A 21 9.74 -3.47 -3.21
C MET A 21 8.72 -2.42 -2.74
N GLU A 22 7.66 -2.22 -3.53
CA GLU A 22 6.54 -1.32 -3.18
C GLU A 22 5.96 -1.70 -1.80
N THR A 23 5.81 -0.73 -0.89
CA THR A 23 5.15 -0.94 0.40
C THR A 23 3.65 -0.70 0.29
N VAL A 24 2.87 -1.18 1.26
CA VAL A 24 1.42 -0.93 1.28
C VAL A 24 1.10 0.56 1.43
N GLY A 25 1.87 1.29 2.24
CA GLY A 25 1.70 2.74 2.40
C GLY A 25 1.95 3.51 1.10
N ALA A 26 3.06 3.23 0.42
CA ALA A 26 3.40 3.83 -0.86
C ALA A 26 2.37 3.48 -1.95
N HIS A 27 1.91 2.23 -1.98
CA HIS A 27 0.88 1.76 -2.90
C HIS A 27 -0.44 2.53 -2.73
N LEU A 28 -0.98 2.59 -1.50
CA LEU A 28 -2.23 3.29 -1.21
C LEU A 28 -2.14 4.79 -1.51
N LYS A 29 -1.04 5.43 -1.13
CA LYS A 29 -0.80 6.85 -1.42
C LYS A 29 -0.82 7.13 -2.92
N LYS A 30 -0.08 6.33 -3.70
CA LYS A 30 -0.01 6.46 -5.16
C LYS A 30 -1.40 6.31 -5.79
N GLU A 31 -2.16 5.30 -5.39
CA GLU A 31 -3.52 5.09 -5.93
C GLU A 31 -4.48 6.24 -5.54
N ARG A 32 -4.38 6.73 -4.31
CA ARG A 32 -5.18 7.87 -3.84
C ARG A 32 -4.87 9.13 -4.65
N GLU A 33 -3.59 9.46 -4.81
CA GLU A 33 -3.13 10.66 -5.51
C GLU A 33 -3.48 10.61 -7.00
N ALA A 34 -3.36 9.44 -7.64
CA ALA A 34 -3.80 9.25 -9.02
C ALA A 34 -5.31 9.52 -9.22
N LYS A 35 -6.10 9.41 -8.16
CA LYS A 35 -7.55 9.67 -8.15
C LYS A 35 -7.92 11.05 -7.60
N ASN A 36 -6.94 11.89 -7.25
CA ASN A 36 -7.12 13.21 -6.64
C ASN A 36 -7.99 13.20 -5.37
N ILE A 37 -7.93 12.11 -4.59
CA ILE A 37 -8.66 11.98 -3.33
C ILE A 37 -7.79 12.53 -2.19
N SER A 38 -8.35 13.38 -1.33
CA SER A 38 -7.63 13.89 -0.15
C SER A 38 -7.75 12.94 1.04
N LEU A 39 -6.79 12.99 1.98
CA LEU A 39 -6.92 12.27 3.26
C LEU A 39 -8.17 12.70 4.04
N ARG A 40 -8.55 13.98 3.96
CA ARG A 40 -9.78 14.52 4.54
C ARG A 40 -11.04 13.86 3.98
N GLU A 41 -11.10 13.65 2.67
CA GLU A 41 -12.22 12.95 2.00
C GLU A 41 -12.34 11.52 2.54
N ILE A 42 -11.21 10.81 2.63
CA ILE A 42 -11.17 9.44 3.14
C ILE A 42 -11.60 9.38 4.60
N SER A 43 -11.08 10.27 5.42
CA SER A 43 -11.44 10.39 6.84
C SER A 43 -12.93 10.60 7.03
N ARG A 44 -13.53 11.51 6.26
CA ARG A 44 -14.97 11.82 6.32
C ARG A 44 -15.84 10.59 6.07
N LEU A 45 -15.46 9.76 5.10
CA LEU A 45 -16.25 8.62 4.62
C LEU A 45 -15.97 7.33 5.41
N THR A 46 -14.72 7.08 5.81
CA THR A 46 -14.33 5.87 6.55
C THR A 46 -14.37 6.01 8.07
N LYS A 47 -14.44 7.25 8.58
CA LYS A 47 -14.26 7.59 10.01
C LYS A 47 -12.88 7.25 10.57
N ILE A 48 -11.90 7.01 9.70
CA ILE A 48 -10.49 6.86 10.09
C ILE A 48 -9.87 8.25 10.20
N SER A 49 -9.18 8.55 11.29
CA SER A 49 -8.49 9.85 11.47
C SER A 49 -7.53 10.15 10.30
N GLU A 50 -7.48 11.40 9.84
CA GLU A 50 -6.50 11.86 8.83
C GLU A 50 -5.06 11.52 9.26
N LEU A 51 -4.76 11.63 10.56
CA LEU A 51 -3.46 11.28 11.12
C LEU A 51 -3.15 9.79 10.98
N TYR A 52 -4.16 8.93 11.13
CA TYR A 52 -3.97 7.48 10.99
C TYR A 52 -3.81 7.07 9.53
N LEU A 53 -4.50 7.74 8.62
CA LEU A 53 -4.29 7.54 7.18
C LEU A 53 -2.88 7.97 6.77
N ASP A 54 -2.37 9.08 7.30
CA ASP A 54 -0.98 9.51 7.10
C ASP A 54 0.03 8.49 7.65
N TYR A 55 -0.20 7.92 8.84
CA TYR A 55 0.62 6.83 9.36
C TYR A 55 0.58 5.58 8.50
N ILE A 56 -0.58 5.24 7.91
CA ILE A 56 -0.70 4.12 6.97
C ILE A 56 0.13 4.40 5.71
N GLU A 57 0.04 5.60 5.13
CA GLU A 57 0.83 5.97 3.94
C GLU A 57 2.35 5.96 4.19
N LYS A 58 2.77 6.12 5.45
CA LYS A 58 4.17 6.10 5.89
C LYS A 58 4.64 4.74 6.42
N ASP A 59 3.78 3.72 6.41
CA ASP A 59 4.03 2.41 7.03
C ASP A 59 4.39 2.47 8.54
N ASP A 60 3.93 3.54 9.21
CA ASP A 60 4.13 3.86 10.63
C ASP A 60 3.10 3.12 11.52
N PHE A 61 2.89 1.82 11.29
CA PHE A 61 1.84 1.03 11.95
C PHE A 61 1.94 0.97 13.48
N GLU A 62 3.12 1.23 14.04
CA GLU A 62 3.36 1.27 15.49
C GLU A 62 2.68 2.47 16.17
N LYS A 63 2.31 3.50 15.40
CA LYS A 63 1.58 4.68 15.88
C LYS A 63 0.06 4.53 15.79
N LEU A 64 -0.44 3.42 15.22
CA LEU A 64 -1.86 3.11 15.15
C LEU A 64 -2.33 2.39 16.43
N PRO A 65 -3.63 2.46 16.78
CA PRO A 65 -4.21 1.59 17.81
C PRO A 65 -3.90 0.12 17.50
N GLN A 66 -3.26 -0.58 18.43
CA GLN A 66 -2.86 -1.97 18.24
C GLN A 66 -4.08 -2.91 18.19
N GLY A 67 -3.96 -4.02 17.45
CA GLY A 67 -4.99 -5.05 17.31
C GLY A 67 -5.44 -5.32 15.86
N PRO A 68 -6.61 -5.94 15.63
CA PRO A 68 -7.10 -6.28 14.29
C PRO A 68 -7.43 -5.05 13.42
N TYR A 69 -7.37 -3.84 14.00
CA TYR A 69 -7.76 -2.59 13.39
C TYR A 69 -6.91 -2.20 12.17
N ILE A 70 -5.62 -2.57 12.11
CA ILE A 70 -4.73 -2.16 11.02
C ILE A 70 -5.20 -2.71 9.67
N LYS A 71 -5.48 -4.03 9.59
CA LYS A 71 -6.01 -4.65 8.36
C LYS A 71 -7.39 -4.08 8.00
N GLY A 72 -8.20 -3.73 9.00
CA GLY A 72 -9.48 -3.04 8.81
C GLY A 72 -9.31 -1.66 8.17
N TYR A 73 -8.34 -0.87 8.64
CA TYR A 73 -8.05 0.45 8.07
C TYR A 73 -7.51 0.36 6.65
N ILE A 74 -6.58 -0.56 6.38
CA ILE A 74 -6.04 -0.80 5.03
C ILE A 74 -7.16 -1.20 4.06
N SER A 75 -8.02 -2.14 4.47
CA SER A 75 -9.15 -2.59 3.66
C SER A 75 -10.15 -1.46 3.39
N SER A 76 -10.50 -0.67 4.40
CA SER A 76 -11.44 0.43 4.29
C SER A 76 -10.90 1.55 3.39
N TYR A 77 -9.62 1.89 3.53
CA TYR A 77 -8.94 2.85 2.69
C TYR A 77 -8.90 2.36 1.23
N SER A 78 -8.33 1.18 0.96
CA SER A 78 -8.24 0.63 -0.40
C SER A 78 -9.61 0.58 -1.09
N ARG A 79 -10.64 0.10 -0.38
CA ARG A 79 -12.01 0.06 -0.89
C ARG A 79 -12.54 1.45 -1.24
N LEU A 80 -12.33 2.45 -0.38
CA LEU A 80 -12.86 3.79 -0.61
C LEU A 80 -12.25 4.44 -1.85
N ILE A 81 -10.94 4.28 -2.07
CA ILE A 81 -10.31 4.79 -3.28
C ILE A 81 -10.62 3.93 -4.50
N GLY A 82 -11.37 2.83 -4.39
CA GLY A 82 -11.62 1.91 -5.49
C GLY A 82 -10.34 1.20 -5.97
N GLY A 83 -9.46 0.87 -5.02
CA GLY A 83 -8.26 0.07 -5.22
C GLY A 83 -8.50 -1.43 -5.05
N ASP A 84 -7.44 -2.21 -5.21
CA ASP A 84 -7.44 -3.65 -4.95
C ASP A 84 -7.15 -3.93 -3.46
N VAL A 85 -8.15 -4.42 -2.75
CA VAL A 85 -8.06 -4.70 -1.31
C VAL A 85 -7.11 -5.87 -1.04
N ASP A 86 -7.17 -6.92 -1.86
CA ASP A 86 -6.39 -8.14 -1.66
C ASP A 86 -4.90 -7.86 -1.93
N LYS A 87 -4.61 -7.05 -2.95
CA LYS A 87 -3.25 -6.56 -3.20
C LYS A 87 -2.72 -5.75 -2.01
N ALA A 88 -3.49 -4.78 -1.50
CA ALA A 88 -3.06 -3.96 -0.37
C ALA A 88 -2.78 -4.81 0.90
N LEU A 89 -3.64 -5.79 1.19
CA LEU A 89 -3.42 -6.71 2.31
C LEU A 89 -2.20 -7.62 2.10
N THR A 90 -1.96 -8.09 0.88
CA THR A 90 -0.78 -8.91 0.53
C THR A 90 0.53 -8.12 0.73
N LEU A 91 0.55 -6.85 0.33
CA LEU A 91 1.69 -5.96 0.56
C LEU A 91 1.95 -5.74 2.05
N TYR A 92 0.88 -5.53 2.84
CA TYR A 92 0.99 -5.40 4.29
C TYR A 92 1.56 -6.67 4.95
N ASP A 93 1.03 -7.84 4.61
CA ASP A 93 1.46 -9.12 5.18
C ASP A 93 2.93 -9.43 4.80
N SER A 94 3.34 -9.10 3.58
CA SER A 94 4.73 -9.22 3.12
C SER A 94 5.68 -8.31 3.91
N LEU A 95 5.28 -7.05 4.14
CA LEU A 95 6.06 -6.10 4.92
C LEU A 95 6.22 -6.54 6.39
N TYR A 96 5.13 -7.01 7.00
CA TYR A 96 5.13 -7.43 8.41
C TYR A 96 5.93 -8.73 8.62
N SER A 97 5.86 -9.66 7.68
CA SER A 97 6.67 -10.89 7.70
C SER A 97 8.17 -10.57 7.63
N LYS A 98 8.58 -9.65 6.76
CA LYS A 98 9.98 -9.18 6.69
C LYS A 98 10.44 -8.48 7.96
N ARG A 99 9.62 -7.59 8.53
CA ARG A 99 9.96 -6.91 9.79
C ARG A 99 10.11 -7.89 10.96
N ASN A 100 9.32 -8.97 10.96
CA ASN A 100 9.45 -10.02 11.96
C ASN A 100 10.69 -10.90 11.74
N GLN A 101 11.07 -11.22 10.51
CA GLN A 101 12.33 -11.91 10.20
C GLN A 101 13.55 -11.06 10.60
N ASN A 102 13.54 -9.75 10.30
CA ASN A 102 14.63 -8.84 10.69
C ASN A 102 14.73 -8.57 12.20
N ARG A 103 13.66 -8.82 12.98
CA ARG A 103 13.70 -8.72 14.46
C ARG A 103 14.35 -9.93 15.13
N PHE A 104 14.54 -11.04 14.41
CA PHE A 104 15.24 -12.24 14.89
C PHE A 104 16.32 -12.68 13.88
N PRO A 105 17.39 -11.91 13.68
CA PRO A 105 18.52 -12.36 12.90
C PRO A 105 19.23 -13.49 13.67
N GLY A 106 19.04 -14.74 13.25
CA GLY A 106 19.81 -15.89 13.78
C GLY A 106 19.05 -16.89 14.65
N ARG A 107 18.00 -17.52 14.10
CA ARG A 107 17.69 -18.92 14.46
C ARG A 107 18.01 -19.81 13.25
N GLU A 108 19.29 -19.85 12.89
CA GLU A 108 19.81 -21.00 12.15
C GLU A 108 19.98 -22.16 13.14
N ASN A 109 19.77 -23.37 12.62
CA ASN A 109 19.57 -24.63 13.33
C ASN A 109 20.70 -25.04 14.28
#